data_AF-A0A4S1CGL9-F1
#
_entry.id   AF-A0A4S1CGL9-F1
#
_cell.length_a   1.000
_cell.length_b   1.000
_cell.length_c   1.000
_cell.angle_alpha   90.00
_cell.angle_beta   90.00
_cell.angle_gamma   90.00
#
_symmetry.space_group_name_H-M   'P 1'
#
loop_
_entity.id
_entity.type
_entity.pdbx_description
1 polymer ?
#
loop_
_entity_poly.entity_id
_entity_poly.type
_entity_poly.pdbx_seq_one_letter_code
_entity_poly.pdbx_strand_id
1 'polypeptide(L)'
;MAESQTSATLQLFAAFVAKELGLHFRKERFSELAQKMATLAQQEGVEDLERYLLQLMSVPLGKDRLRLLASALTIGETYFLRDPKSYQVLEEQVLPGLVAARRRGNRTIRIWSAGCSTGEEPYSIAIILSRVLRDTTGWKITILGTDLNEHALERARLGVYGKWSFRNAPGWLMNYFSQRPDGSFEIANGIREMVRFGHLNLAEDADTPSPIAGGADVIFCRNVMLYFHEEQIEKTVARFRAALRPGGWLFMGPTEVDHHKVEGFTCHIFDGALALKRSEPRQKATRAEFRVPADAPAPQPGAHPGRVVGRTVTSAAGKQPPANKTAGGPELHAAPASADAPQGPDLLQQALSLFDTGAYEKAAEVALAGAQHAEHLALAARCHANLGRYDEARELCERSIRLERLNPHSHYLLSMIREQTGDEEGAVTSLKHALYLDHDYLLAYFALGNLFRKRGERQEAEQSFGNALRLLQRLDPNEAIPDTEGMTAGMLIHLIKGISRR
;
A
#
# COMPACT_ATOMS: atom_id res chain seq x y z
N MET A 1 33.76 -6.89 -13.46
CA MET A 1 33.74 -5.43 -13.75
C MET A 1 32.36 -4.99 -14.24
N ALA A 2 31.73 -5.69 -15.20
CA ALA A 2 30.37 -5.38 -15.67
C ALA A 2 29.30 -5.33 -14.56
N GLU A 3 29.21 -6.35 -13.68
CA GLU A 3 28.23 -6.37 -12.58
C GLU A 3 28.36 -5.18 -11.59
N SER A 4 29.59 -4.70 -11.35
CA SER A 4 29.83 -3.56 -10.47
C SER A 4 29.48 -2.23 -11.13
N GLN A 5 29.47 -2.18 -12.46
CA GLN A 5 29.21 -0.97 -13.25
C GLN A 5 27.70 -0.79 -13.46
N THR A 6 26.98 -1.87 -13.78
CA THR A 6 25.51 -1.89 -13.85
C THR A 6 24.87 -1.52 -12.50
N SER A 7 25.47 -1.94 -11.38
CA SER A 7 25.04 -1.55 -10.02
C SER A 7 25.14 -0.04 -9.76
N ALA A 8 26.20 0.62 -10.26
CA ALA A 8 26.37 2.06 -10.13
C ALA A 8 25.39 2.85 -11.01
N THR A 9 25.19 2.43 -12.26
CA THR A 9 24.22 3.05 -13.18
C THR A 9 22.80 2.96 -12.64
N LEU A 10 22.42 1.81 -12.06
CA LEU A 10 21.10 1.62 -11.45
C LEU A 10 20.88 2.52 -10.23
N GLN A 11 21.92 2.75 -9.42
CA GLN A 11 21.85 3.69 -8.31
C GLN A 11 21.63 5.14 -8.78
N LEU A 12 22.31 5.56 -9.85
CA LEU A 12 22.09 6.86 -10.47
C LEU A 12 20.67 6.97 -11.05
N PHE A 13 20.19 5.91 -11.69
CA PHE A 13 18.85 5.86 -12.24
C PHE A 13 17.77 5.93 -11.16
N ALA A 14 17.95 5.24 -10.02
CA ALA A 14 17.04 5.35 -8.88
C ALA A 14 16.94 6.79 -8.35
N ALA A 15 18.08 7.51 -8.27
CA ALA A 15 18.09 8.92 -7.89
C ALA A 15 17.41 9.82 -8.94
N PHE A 16 17.58 9.51 -10.22
CA PHE A 16 16.90 10.18 -11.32
C PHE A 16 15.38 9.99 -11.25
N VAL A 17 14.90 8.77 -11.03
CA VAL A 17 13.47 8.46 -10.85
C VAL A 17 12.90 9.20 -9.63
N ALA A 18 13.63 9.24 -8.51
CA ALA A 18 13.20 9.99 -7.34
C ALA A 18 13.06 11.49 -7.62
N LYS A 19 13.92 12.05 -8.47
CA LYS A 19 13.86 13.46 -8.86
C LYS A 19 12.70 13.75 -9.83
N GLU A 20 12.54 12.95 -10.88
CA GLU A 20 11.57 13.24 -11.95
C GLU A 20 10.14 12.80 -11.57
N LEU A 21 9.99 11.71 -10.81
CA LEU A 21 8.69 11.10 -10.48
C LEU A 21 8.37 11.12 -8.98
N GLY A 22 9.33 11.49 -8.12
CA GLY A 22 9.17 11.41 -6.66
C GLY A 22 9.29 10.01 -6.07
N LEU A 23 9.46 8.97 -6.91
CA LEU A 23 9.46 7.58 -6.46
C LEU A 23 10.84 7.17 -5.94
N HIS A 24 10.90 6.89 -4.65
CA HIS A 24 12.11 6.43 -3.98
C HIS A 24 12.18 4.90 -3.95
N PHE A 25 13.23 4.36 -4.56
CA PHE A 25 13.56 2.94 -4.48
C PHE A 25 14.67 2.72 -3.46
N ARG A 26 14.41 1.89 -2.44
CA ARG A 26 15.45 1.41 -1.53
C ARG A 26 16.33 0.39 -2.24
N LYS A 27 17.56 0.21 -1.76
CA LYS A 27 18.56 -0.68 -2.40
C LYS A 27 18.06 -2.12 -2.54
N GLU A 28 17.26 -2.59 -1.60
CA GLU A 28 16.69 -3.94 -1.59
C GLU A 28 15.71 -4.16 -2.76
N ARG A 29 15.13 -3.07 -3.30
CA ARG A 29 14.21 -3.09 -4.44
C ARG A 29 14.90 -2.74 -5.77
N PHE A 30 16.23 -2.66 -5.80
CA PHE A 30 16.95 -2.38 -7.04
C PHE A 30 16.81 -3.52 -8.05
N SER A 31 16.70 -4.77 -7.59
CA SER A 31 16.39 -5.91 -8.47
C SER A 31 15.06 -5.72 -9.20
N GLU A 32 14.01 -5.31 -8.48
CA GLU A 32 12.69 -5.01 -9.04
C GLU A 32 12.77 -3.83 -10.03
N LEU A 33 13.47 -2.75 -9.67
CA LEU A 33 13.69 -1.61 -10.56
C LEU A 33 14.41 -2.05 -11.85
N ALA A 34 15.47 -2.84 -11.74
CA ALA A 34 16.22 -3.34 -12.90
C ALA A 34 15.35 -4.22 -13.80
N GLN A 35 14.54 -5.11 -13.22
CA GLN A 35 13.62 -5.97 -13.97
C GLN A 35 12.55 -5.16 -14.73
N LYS A 36 11.92 -4.19 -14.06
CA LYS A 36 10.95 -3.28 -14.69
C LYS A 36 11.58 -2.50 -15.85
N MET A 37 12.79 -2.00 -15.65
CA MET A 37 13.50 -1.24 -16.69
C MET A 37 14.02 -2.11 -17.83
N ALA A 38 14.44 -3.35 -17.56
CA ALA A 38 14.85 -4.30 -18.59
C ALA A 38 13.67 -4.68 -19.48
N THR A 39 12.50 -4.89 -18.87
CA THR A 39 11.24 -5.13 -19.61
C THR A 39 10.94 -3.96 -20.54
N LEU A 40 11.09 -2.73 -20.04
CA LEU A 40 10.83 -1.53 -20.83
C LEU A 40 11.85 -1.35 -21.97
N ALA A 41 13.12 -1.63 -21.70
CA ALA A 41 14.18 -1.60 -22.69
C ALA A 41 13.88 -2.55 -23.85
N GLN A 42 13.47 -3.78 -23.55
CA GLN A 42 13.09 -4.79 -24.56
C GLN A 42 11.89 -4.34 -25.40
N GLN A 43 10.87 -3.73 -24.79
CA GLN A 43 9.72 -3.18 -25.52
C GLN A 43 10.11 -2.06 -26.48
N GLU A 44 11.14 -1.29 -26.15
CA GLU A 44 11.72 -0.25 -27.02
C GLU A 44 12.82 -0.78 -27.96
N GLY A 45 13.09 -2.09 -27.97
CA GLY A 45 14.08 -2.72 -28.85
C GLY A 45 15.54 -2.49 -28.42
N VAL A 46 15.78 -2.22 -27.14
CA VAL A 46 17.11 -2.02 -26.55
C VAL A 46 17.48 -3.23 -25.67
N GLU A 47 18.46 -4.02 -26.09
CA GLU A 47 18.88 -5.24 -25.37
C GLU A 47 19.76 -4.95 -24.15
N ASP A 48 20.53 -3.86 -24.17
CA ASP A 48 21.44 -3.48 -23.09
C ASP A 48 20.74 -2.51 -22.12
N LEU A 49 20.40 -3.02 -20.93
CA LEU A 49 19.80 -2.25 -19.85
C LEU A 49 20.64 -1.04 -19.46
N GLU A 50 21.96 -1.18 -19.35
CA GLU A 50 22.82 -0.09 -18.88
C GLU A 50 22.80 1.07 -19.88
N ARG A 51 22.90 0.76 -21.17
CA ARG A 51 22.75 1.74 -22.25
C ARG A 51 21.37 2.41 -22.21
N TYR A 52 20.32 1.63 -21.94
CA TYR A 52 18.95 2.15 -21.84
C TYR A 52 18.81 3.17 -20.70
N LEU A 53 19.29 2.83 -19.50
CA LEU A 53 19.25 3.72 -18.33
C LEU A 53 20.04 5.01 -18.59
N LEU A 54 21.25 4.90 -19.17
CA LEU A 54 22.06 6.06 -19.52
C LEU A 54 21.36 6.96 -20.54
N GLN A 55 20.69 6.37 -21.54
CA GLN A 55 19.93 7.13 -22.53
C GLN A 55 18.78 7.92 -21.88
N LEU A 56 18.03 7.31 -20.96
CA LEU A 56 16.95 7.97 -20.22
C LEU A 56 17.45 9.14 -19.37
N MET A 57 18.64 9.02 -18.77
CA MET A 57 19.24 10.08 -17.94
C MET A 57 19.97 11.16 -18.75
N SER A 58 20.30 10.91 -20.02
CA SER A 58 21.14 11.79 -20.83
C SER A 58 20.47 13.09 -21.29
N VAL A 59 19.14 13.11 -21.35
CA VAL A 59 18.33 14.24 -21.82
C VAL A 59 17.09 14.42 -20.95
N PRO A 60 16.57 15.65 -20.80
CA PRO A 60 15.27 15.86 -20.16
C PRO A 60 14.19 15.01 -20.82
N LEU A 61 13.40 14.31 -20.02
CA LEU A 61 12.36 13.43 -20.54
C LEU A 61 11.18 14.25 -21.08
N GLY A 62 10.74 13.90 -22.28
CA GLY A 62 9.44 14.35 -22.79
C GLY A 62 8.29 13.73 -22.01
N LYS A 63 7.11 14.35 -22.10
CA LYS A 63 5.89 13.90 -21.39
C LYS A 63 5.57 12.42 -21.63
N ASP A 64 5.72 11.94 -22.86
CA ASP A 64 5.38 10.55 -23.19
C ASP A 64 6.33 9.54 -22.52
N ARG A 65 7.63 9.88 -22.39
CA ARG A 65 8.58 9.04 -21.65
C ARG A 65 8.29 9.05 -20.14
N LEU A 66 7.93 10.22 -19.58
CA LEU A 66 7.54 10.31 -18.18
C LEU A 66 6.28 9.47 -17.88
N ARG A 67 5.28 9.52 -18.76
CA ARG A 67 4.06 8.68 -18.66
C ARG A 67 4.39 7.19 -18.70
N LEU A 68 5.26 6.79 -19.61
CA LEU A 68 5.71 5.40 -19.74
C LEU A 68 6.40 4.92 -18.46
N LEU A 69 7.35 5.70 -17.94
CA LEU A 69 8.04 5.38 -16.69
C LEU A 69 7.09 5.36 -15.49
N ALA A 70 6.18 6.33 -15.39
CA ALA A 70 5.16 6.35 -14.36
C ALA A 70 4.30 5.08 -14.40
N SER A 71 3.89 4.65 -15.59
CA SER A 71 3.11 3.43 -15.74
C SER A 71 3.88 2.17 -15.33
N ALA A 72 5.16 2.07 -15.65
CA ALA A 72 5.97 0.89 -15.34
C ALA A 72 6.37 0.84 -13.85
N LEU A 73 6.64 1.99 -13.25
CA LEU A 73 7.29 2.07 -11.93
C LEU A 73 6.30 2.24 -10.77
N THR A 74 5.07 2.69 -11.03
CA THR A 74 4.02 2.79 -9.99
C THR A 74 3.44 1.41 -9.64
N ILE A 75 2.92 1.28 -8.42
CA ILE A 75 2.12 0.13 -7.99
C ILE A 75 0.68 0.62 -7.86
N GLY A 76 -0.20 0.11 -8.72
CA GLY A 76 -1.57 0.60 -8.87
C GLY A 76 -2.61 -0.12 -8.02
N GLU A 77 -2.23 -0.93 -7.02
CA GLU A 77 -3.18 -1.78 -6.30
C GLU A 77 -4.19 -0.96 -5.48
N THR A 78 -5.47 -1.12 -5.79
CA THR A 78 -6.56 -0.46 -5.09
C THR A 78 -7.85 -1.29 -5.13
N TYR A 79 -8.81 -0.95 -4.27
CA TYR A 79 -10.13 -1.57 -4.19
C TYR A 79 -11.11 -0.65 -3.47
N PHE A 80 -12.39 -0.91 -3.71
CA PHE A 80 -13.46 -0.14 -3.09
C PHE A 80 -13.41 -0.28 -1.57
N LEU A 81 -13.54 0.88 -0.90
CA LEU A 81 -13.54 0.98 0.55
C LEU A 81 -12.29 0.36 1.23
N ARG A 82 -11.13 0.39 0.56
CA ARG A 82 -9.82 0.00 1.13
C ARG A 82 -9.60 0.65 2.49
N ASP A 83 -9.28 -0.15 3.50
CA ASP A 83 -9.27 0.25 4.92
C ASP A 83 -10.61 0.90 5.36
N PRO A 84 -11.66 0.09 5.58
CA PRO A 84 -13.04 0.57 5.73
C PRO A 84 -13.25 1.55 6.88
N LYS A 85 -12.37 1.55 7.89
CA LYS A 85 -12.41 2.46 9.03
C LYS A 85 -12.24 3.93 8.64
N SER A 86 -11.43 4.24 7.64
CA SER A 86 -11.28 5.62 7.17
C SER A 86 -12.58 6.15 6.55
N TYR A 87 -13.28 5.30 5.80
CA TYR A 87 -14.58 5.64 5.22
C TYR A 87 -15.70 5.71 6.27
N GLN A 88 -15.64 4.86 7.29
CA GLN A 88 -16.55 4.94 8.43
C GLN A 88 -16.42 6.30 9.15
N VAL A 89 -15.19 6.74 9.43
CA VAL A 89 -14.93 8.06 10.02
C VAL A 89 -15.42 9.18 9.09
N LEU A 90 -15.19 9.05 7.78
CA LEU A 90 -15.69 10.00 6.80
C LEU A 90 -17.23 10.11 6.86
N GLU A 91 -17.95 8.98 6.83
CA GLU A 91 -19.41 8.90 6.80
C GLU A 91 -20.05 9.38 8.11
N GLU A 92 -19.52 8.95 9.26
CA GLU A 92 -20.15 9.14 10.57
C GLU A 92 -19.70 10.43 11.29
N GLN A 93 -18.48 10.88 11.08
CA GLN A 93 -17.86 11.95 11.88
C GLN A 93 -17.59 13.21 11.07
N VAL A 94 -17.03 13.08 9.87
CA VAL A 94 -16.53 14.24 9.09
C VAL A 94 -17.62 14.84 8.21
N LEU A 95 -18.26 14.04 7.36
CA LEU A 95 -19.24 14.54 6.40
C LEU A 95 -20.49 15.16 7.06
N PRO A 96 -21.08 14.61 8.14
CA PRO A 96 -22.27 15.21 8.74
C PRO A 96 -22.03 16.65 9.22
N GLY A 97 -20.88 16.90 9.88
CA GLY A 97 -20.48 18.23 10.31
C GLY A 97 -20.20 19.17 9.14
N LEU A 98 -19.50 18.69 8.11
CA LEU A 98 -19.22 19.46 6.89
C LEU A 98 -20.52 19.85 6.16
N VAL A 99 -21.42 18.90 5.97
CA VAL A 99 -22.72 19.10 5.31
C VAL A 99 -23.55 20.11 6.10
N ALA A 100 -23.63 19.99 7.43
CA ALA A 100 -24.37 20.94 8.27
C ALA A 100 -23.81 22.37 8.14
N ALA A 101 -22.49 22.53 8.13
CA ALA A 101 -21.85 23.82 7.93
C ALA A 101 -22.12 24.42 6.54
N ARG A 102 -22.00 23.59 5.48
CA ARG A 102 -22.18 24.03 4.09
C ARG A 102 -23.64 24.28 3.70
N ARG A 103 -24.61 23.61 4.34
CA ARG A 103 -26.05 23.86 4.16
C ARG A 103 -26.45 25.30 4.51
N ARG A 104 -25.78 25.90 5.50
CA ARG A 104 -26.00 27.30 5.92
C ARG A 104 -25.29 28.32 5.01
N GLY A 105 -24.40 27.84 4.13
CA GLY A 105 -23.63 28.66 3.21
C GLY A 105 -23.91 28.32 1.75
N ASN A 106 -22.85 28.22 0.95
CA ASN A 106 -22.93 28.08 -0.51
C ASN A 106 -23.12 26.64 -1.04
N ARG A 107 -23.50 25.68 -0.16
CA ARG A 107 -23.73 24.25 -0.50
C ARG A 107 -22.66 23.65 -1.43
N THR A 108 -21.40 24.00 -1.21
CA THR A 108 -20.28 23.53 -2.01
C THR A 108 -19.44 22.57 -1.19
N ILE A 109 -19.11 21.40 -1.75
CA ILE A 109 -18.23 20.39 -1.16
C ILE A 109 -17.13 20.06 -2.16
N ARG A 110 -15.88 20.16 -1.73
CA ARG A 110 -14.69 19.87 -2.53
C ARG A 110 -13.86 18.80 -1.85
N ILE A 111 -13.64 17.67 -2.52
CA ILE A 111 -12.83 16.57 -2.01
C ILE A 111 -11.75 16.26 -3.04
N TRP A 112 -10.53 16.03 -2.57
CA TRP A 112 -9.41 15.61 -3.40
C TRP A 112 -8.92 14.24 -2.96
N SER A 113 -8.91 13.26 -3.85
CA SER A 113 -8.22 11.97 -3.70
C SER A 113 -6.91 12.06 -4.49
N ALA A 114 -5.79 12.10 -3.77
CA ALA A 114 -4.45 12.26 -4.29
C ALA A 114 -3.75 10.89 -4.34
N GLY A 115 -3.34 10.47 -5.54
CA GLY A 115 -2.91 9.10 -5.85
C GLY A 115 -4.08 8.13 -5.94
N CYS A 116 -5.06 8.46 -6.79
CA CYS A 116 -6.34 7.75 -6.85
C CYS A 116 -6.32 6.41 -7.62
N SER A 117 -5.20 6.06 -8.25
CA SER A 117 -5.02 4.89 -9.11
C SER A 117 -6.19 4.72 -10.10
N THR A 118 -6.83 3.55 -10.14
CA THR A 118 -7.92 3.18 -11.05
C THR A 118 -9.31 3.65 -10.61
N GLY A 119 -9.39 4.55 -9.62
CA GLY A 119 -10.59 5.32 -9.31
C GLY A 119 -11.50 4.74 -8.22
N GLU A 120 -11.18 3.58 -7.65
CA GLU A 120 -11.97 2.98 -6.57
C GLU A 120 -12.13 3.90 -5.35
N GLU A 121 -11.08 4.64 -4.95
CA GLU A 121 -11.14 5.59 -3.82
C GLU A 121 -12.08 6.77 -4.09
N PRO A 122 -11.92 7.58 -5.15
CA PRO A 122 -12.80 8.72 -5.37
C PRO A 122 -14.26 8.31 -5.61
N TYR A 123 -14.52 7.13 -6.21
CA TYR A 123 -15.88 6.61 -6.29
C TYR A 123 -16.42 6.12 -4.94
N SER A 124 -15.59 5.50 -4.09
CA SER A 124 -15.97 5.18 -2.71
C SER A 124 -16.40 6.44 -1.95
N ILE A 125 -15.61 7.52 -2.06
CA ILE A 125 -15.93 8.83 -1.48
C ILE A 125 -17.25 9.38 -2.03
N ALA A 126 -17.47 9.31 -3.34
CA ALA A 126 -18.68 9.81 -3.99
C ALA A 126 -19.94 9.05 -3.51
N ILE A 127 -19.86 7.73 -3.38
CA ILE A 127 -20.93 6.88 -2.86
C ILE A 127 -21.24 7.24 -1.41
N ILE A 128 -20.22 7.32 -0.54
CA ILE A 128 -20.39 7.70 0.86
C ILE A 128 -21.01 9.10 1.00
N LEU A 129 -20.55 10.07 0.19
CA LEU A 129 -21.13 11.40 0.17
C LEU A 129 -22.60 11.40 -0.27
N SER A 130 -22.95 10.63 -1.30
CA SER A 130 -24.34 10.54 -1.77
C SER A 130 -25.27 9.96 -0.69
N ARG A 131 -24.79 8.96 0.07
CA ARG A 131 -25.52 8.37 1.20
C ARG A 131 -25.79 9.37 2.32
N VAL A 132 -24.78 10.19 2.68
CA VAL A 132 -24.91 11.21 3.72
C VAL A 132 -25.84 12.35 3.27
N LEU A 133 -25.75 12.77 2.00
CA LEU A 133 -26.59 13.84 1.47
C LEU A 133 -28.04 13.40 1.25
N ARG A 134 -28.27 12.14 0.84
CA ARG A 134 -29.53 11.54 0.35
C ARG A 134 -30.08 12.18 -0.93
N ASP A 135 -29.99 13.50 -1.03
CA ASP A 135 -30.32 14.31 -2.20
C ASP A 135 -29.19 15.31 -2.46
N THR A 136 -28.63 15.24 -3.68
CA THR A 136 -27.53 16.11 -4.14
C THR A 136 -28.05 17.38 -4.82
N THR A 137 -29.37 17.55 -4.95
CA THR A 137 -29.98 18.71 -5.61
C THR A 137 -29.56 20.03 -4.96
N GLY A 138 -29.05 20.96 -5.79
CA GLY A 138 -28.57 22.26 -5.34
C GLY A 138 -27.20 22.25 -4.63
N TRP A 139 -26.52 21.10 -4.55
CA TRP A 139 -25.13 21.02 -4.11
C TRP A 139 -24.16 21.19 -5.29
N LYS A 140 -23.10 21.96 -5.07
CA LYS A 140 -21.95 22.02 -5.98
C LYS A 140 -20.87 21.07 -5.44
N ILE A 141 -20.85 19.86 -5.95
CA ILE A 141 -19.92 18.81 -5.53
C ILE A 141 -18.77 18.72 -6.52
N THR A 142 -17.54 18.68 -6.02
CA THR A 142 -16.35 18.40 -6.82
C THR A 142 -15.50 17.37 -6.09
N ILE A 143 -15.43 16.16 -6.63
CA ILE A 143 -14.49 15.14 -6.18
C ILE A 143 -13.43 14.99 -7.28
N LEU A 144 -12.20 15.39 -6.98
CA LEU A 144 -11.09 15.27 -7.92
C LEU A 144 -10.21 14.11 -7.50
N GLY A 145 -10.12 13.07 -8.33
CA GLY A 145 -9.06 12.06 -8.26
C GLY A 145 -7.86 12.53 -9.08
N THR A 146 -6.66 12.52 -8.50
CA THR A 146 -5.44 12.77 -9.26
C THR A 146 -4.44 11.64 -9.11
N ASP A 147 -3.69 11.35 -10.17
CA ASP A 147 -2.64 10.32 -10.14
C ASP A 147 -1.49 10.69 -11.08
N LEU A 148 -0.32 10.08 -10.85
CA LEU A 148 0.84 10.17 -11.72
C LEU A 148 0.67 9.25 -12.94
N ASN A 149 -0.02 8.11 -12.78
CA ASN A 149 -0.20 7.13 -13.84
C ASN A 149 -1.42 7.47 -14.72
N GLU A 150 -1.17 7.97 -15.93
CA GLU A 150 -2.26 8.33 -16.87
C GLU A 150 -3.10 7.13 -17.31
N HIS A 151 -2.51 5.93 -17.45
CA HIS A 151 -3.27 4.72 -17.80
C HIS A 151 -4.21 4.30 -16.68
N ALA A 152 -3.81 4.46 -15.42
CA ALA A 152 -4.71 4.26 -14.29
C ALA A 152 -5.89 5.25 -14.32
N LEU A 153 -5.62 6.51 -14.66
CA LEU A 153 -6.67 7.54 -14.80
C LEU A 153 -7.60 7.27 -15.99
N GLU A 154 -7.12 6.72 -17.09
CA GLU A 154 -7.98 6.27 -18.20
C GLU A 154 -8.99 5.22 -17.73
N ARG A 155 -8.53 4.21 -16.97
CA ARG A 155 -9.40 3.19 -16.36
C ARG A 155 -10.39 3.81 -15.36
N ALA A 156 -9.91 4.72 -14.53
CA ALA A 156 -10.74 5.44 -13.57
C ALA A 156 -11.87 6.20 -14.26
N ARG A 157 -11.60 6.82 -15.41
CA ARG A 157 -12.63 7.51 -16.21
C ARG A 157 -13.65 6.56 -16.81
N LEU A 158 -13.28 5.32 -17.17
CA LEU A 158 -14.22 4.32 -17.68
C LEU A 158 -15.22 3.91 -16.60
N GLY A 159 -14.77 3.75 -15.35
CA GLY A 159 -15.63 3.38 -14.22
C GLY A 159 -16.14 1.93 -14.29
N VAL A 160 -15.35 1.03 -14.89
CA VAL A 160 -15.67 -0.40 -15.04
C VAL A 160 -14.66 -1.23 -14.25
N TYR A 161 -15.17 -2.15 -13.43
CA TYR A 161 -14.40 -2.86 -12.41
C TYR A 161 -14.66 -4.37 -12.43
N GLY A 162 -13.61 -5.15 -12.15
CA GLY A 162 -13.73 -6.61 -11.97
C GLY A 162 -14.13 -6.97 -10.53
N LYS A 163 -14.47 -8.25 -10.29
CA LYS A 163 -14.89 -8.74 -8.96
C LYS A 163 -13.84 -8.50 -7.88
N TRP A 164 -12.55 -8.59 -8.22
CA TRP A 164 -11.44 -8.35 -7.29
C TRP A 164 -11.37 -6.92 -6.72
N SER A 165 -11.87 -5.91 -7.45
CA SER A 165 -11.98 -4.53 -6.93
C SER A 165 -12.96 -4.41 -5.76
N PHE A 166 -13.79 -5.44 -5.53
CA PHE A 166 -14.77 -5.53 -4.44
C PHE A 166 -14.33 -6.49 -3.33
N ARG A 167 -13.07 -6.93 -3.31
CA ARG A 167 -12.54 -7.75 -2.22
C ARG A 167 -12.77 -7.05 -0.88
N ASN A 168 -13.37 -7.75 0.07
CA ASN A 168 -13.76 -7.22 1.39
C ASN A 168 -14.79 -6.07 1.36
N ALA A 169 -15.39 -5.74 0.22
CA ALA A 169 -16.42 -4.72 0.13
C ALA A 169 -17.76 -5.23 0.68
N PRO A 170 -18.54 -4.38 1.37
CA PRO A 170 -19.85 -4.77 1.87
C PRO A 170 -20.86 -4.90 0.73
N GLY A 171 -21.78 -5.88 0.82
CA GLY A 171 -22.73 -6.19 -0.26
C GLY A 171 -23.62 -5.03 -0.70
N TRP A 172 -23.91 -4.07 0.20
CA TRP A 172 -24.70 -2.87 -0.14
C TRP A 172 -24.03 -1.98 -1.19
N LEU A 173 -22.69 -2.07 -1.33
CA LEU A 173 -21.94 -1.27 -2.29
C LEU A 173 -22.35 -1.60 -3.73
N MET A 174 -22.72 -2.87 -3.99
CA MET A 174 -23.11 -3.34 -5.32
C MET A 174 -24.36 -2.64 -5.87
N ASN A 175 -25.17 -2.01 -5.02
CA ASN A 175 -26.35 -1.24 -5.44
C ASN A 175 -25.99 0.01 -6.29
N TYR A 176 -24.72 0.41 -6.29
CA TYR A 176 -24.22 1.54 -7.07
C TYR A 176 -23.59 1.11 -8.40
N PHE A 177 -23.73 -0.17 -8.77
CA PHE A 177 -23.14 -0.74 -9.98
C PHE A 177 -24.18 -1.50 -10.78
N SER A 178 -23.97 -1.54 -12.10
CA SER A 178 -24.69 -2.42 -13.01
C SER A 178 -23.74 -3.47 -13.57
N GLN A 179 -24.14 -4.74 -13.55
CA GLN A 179 -23.34 -5.81 -14.12
C GLN A 179 -23.41 -5.76 -15.65
N ARG A 180 -22.26 -5.89 -16.30
CA ARG A 180 -22.09 -5.93 -17.76
C ARG A 180 -22.12 -7.37 -18.27
N PRO A 181 -22.36 -7.58 -19.58
CA PRO A 181 -22.43 -8.93 -20.17
C PRO A 181 -21.14 -9.76 -20.01
N ASP A 182 -19.99 -9.10 -19.89
CA ASP A 182 -18.67 -9.72 -19.69
C ASP A 182 -18.38 -10.06 -18.21
N GLY A 183 -19.35 -9.84 -17.31
CA GLY A 183 -19.22 -10.10 -15.88
C GLY A 183 -18.56 -8.98 -15.08
N SER A 184 -18.10 -7.89 -15.73
CA SER A 184 -17.60 -6.70 -15.05
C SER A 184 -18.73 -5.81 -14.51
N PHE A 185 -18.38 -4.82 -13.69
CA PHE A 185 -19.33 -3.94 -12.99
C PHE A 185 -19.07 -2.48 -13.36
N GLU A 186 -20.10 -1.79 -13.85
CA GLU A 186 -20.03 -0.37 -14.22
C GLU A 186 -20.67 0.51 -13.14
N ILE A 187 -19.97 1.58 -12.75
CA ILE A 187 -20.44 2.54 -11.75
C ILE A 187 -21.66 3.33 -12.26
N ALA A 188 -22.65 3.54 -11.40
CA ALA A 188 -23.85 4.31 -11.73
C ALA A 188 -23.50 5.72 -12.22
N ASN A 189 -24.13 6.16 -13.32
CA ASN A 189 -23.80 7.43 -13.97
C ASN A 189 -23.91 8.65 -13.02
N GLY A 190 -24.92 8.68 -12.14
CA GLY A 190 -25.07 9.78 -11.17
C GLY A 190 -23.91 9.89 -10.17
N ILE A 191 -23.26 8.77 -9.82
CA ILE A 191 -22.02 8.78 -9.03
C ILE A 191 -20.83 9.16 -9.91
N ARG A 192 -20.77 8.64 -11.14
CA ARG A 192 -19.72 8.92 -12.12
C ARG A 192 -19.55 10.43 -12.36
N GLU A 193 -20.66 11.14 -12.47
CA GLU A 193 -20.70 12.57 -12.74
C GLU A 193 -20.14 13.44 -11.59
N MET A 194 -20.14 12.93 -10.35
CA MET A 194 -19.59 13.64 -9.18
C MET A 194 -18.06 13.69 -9.18
N VAL A 195 -17.41 12.79 -9.94
CA VAL A 195 -15.96 12.60 -9.93
C VAL A 195 -15.33 13.14 -11.21
N ARG A 196 -14.16 13.76 -11.05
CA ARG A 196 -13.27 14.22 -12.13
C ARG A 196 -11.88 13.66 -11.90
N PHE A 197 -11.14 13.48 -12.99
CA PHE A 197 -9.81 12.87 -12.96
C PHE A 197 -8.78 13.75 -13.66
N GLY A 198 -7.65 14.02 -13.01
CA GLY A 198 -6.56 14.84 -13.55
C GLY A 198 -5.19 14.22 -13.28
N HIS A 199 -4.27 14.36 -14.24
CA HIS A 199 -2.87 13.99 -14.01
C HIS A 199 -2.24 14.98 -13.02
N LEU A 200 -1.53 14.47 -12.01
CA LEU A 200 -0.75 15.28 -11.09
C LEU A 200 0.40 14.46 -10.50
N ASN A 201 1.61 14.99 -10.63
CA ASN A 201 2.75 14.52 -9.87
C ASN A 201 2.78 15.25 -8.52
N LEU A 202 2.64 14.51 -7.42
CA LEU A 202 2.70 15.09 -6.07
C LEU A 202 4.11 15.56 -5.69
N ALA A 203 5.14 15.02 -6.36
CA ALA A 203 6.53 15.37 -6.10
C ALA A 203 7.02 16.61 -6.85
N GLU A 204 6.27 17.05 -7.87
CA GLU A 204 6.58 18.29 -8.56
C GLU A 204 6.27 19.52 -7.69
N ASP A 205 7.18 20.49 -7.74
CA ASP A 205 6.93 21.84 -7.26
C ASP A 205 5.78 22.44 -8.07
N ALA A 206 4.78 22.98 -7.37
CA ALA A 206 3.61 23.56 -8.00
C ALA A 206 3.39 24.99 -7.53
N ASP A 207 3.13 25.89 -8.48
CA ASP A 207 2.79 27.30 -8.22
C ASP A 207 1.49 27.43 -7.39
N THR A 208 0.62 26.42 -7.49
CA THR A 208 -0.63 26.37 -6.71
C THR A 208 -0.66 25.14 -5.81
N PRO A 209 -0.97 25.31 -4.51
CA PRO A 209 -0.94 24.19 -3.57
C PRO A 209 -2.08 23.20 -3.80
N SER A 210 -3.25 23.66 -4.28
CA SER A 210 -4.41 22.82 -4.54
C SER A 210 -4.74 22.74 -6.03
N PRO A 211 -5.00 21.54 -6.56
CA PRO A 211 -5.56 21.39 -7.91
C PRO A 211 -7.06 21.76 -7.98
N ILE A 212 -7.71 22.01 -6.83
CA ILE A 212 -9.10 22.45 -6.77
C ILE A 212 -9.16 23.94 -6.42
N ALA A 213 -9.75 24.74 -7.32
CA ALA A 213 -9.94 26.17 -7.09
C ALA A 213 -10.75 26.45 -5.80
N GLY A 214 -10.20 27.30 -4.93
CA GLY A 214 -10.81 27.66 -3.64
C GLY A 214 -10.55 26.68 -2.49
N GLY A 215 -9.69 25.69 -2.70
CA GLY A 215 -9.22 24.73 -1.68
C GLY A 215 -10.20 23.57 -1.42
N ALA A 216 -9.66 22.48 -0.88
CA ALA A 216 -10.40 21.26 -0.56
C ALA A 216 -10.98 21.30 0.87
N ASP A 217 -12.17 20.74 1.06
CA ASP A 217 -12.74 20.49 2.39
C ASP A 217 -12.15 19.21 3.01
N VAL A 218 -11.89 18.21 2.15
CA VAL A 218 -11.29 16.93 2.54
C VAL A 218 -10.23 16.54 1.50
N ILE A 219 -9.08 16.05 1.95
CA ILE A 219 -8.07 15.41 1.12
C ILE A 219 -7.90 13.96 1.59
N PHE A 220 -7.87 13.02 0.66
CA PHE A 220 -7.37 11.67 0.85
C PHE A 220 -6.02 11.57 0.14
N CYS A 221 -4.99 11.07 0.80
CA CYS A 221 -3.72 10.70 0.20
C CYS A 221 -3.24 9.44 0.90
N ARG A 222 -3.59 8.28 0.35
CA ARG A 222 -3.50 6.99 1.03
C ARG A 222 -2.77 5.98 0.18
N ASN A 223 -1.80 5.31 0.79
CA ASN A 223 -0.96 4.32 0.12
C ASN A 223 -0.11 4.89 -1.05
N VAL A 224 0.29 6.16 -0.95
CA VAL A 224 1.08 6.91 -1.94
C VAL A 224 2.41 7.36 -1.36
N MET A 225 2.41 7.93 -0.15
CA MET A 225 3.60 8.52 0.47
C MET A 225 4.60 7.46 0.95
N LEU A 226 4.20 6.19 0.99
CA LEU A 226 5.13 5.07 1.24
C LEU A 226 6.22 4.91 0.17
N TYR A 227 6.06 5.54 -1.00
CA TYR A 227 7.06 5.60 -2.06
C TYR A 227 7.95 6.84 -2.00
N PHE A 228 7.72 7.76 -1.06
CA PHE A 228 8.46 9.01 -0.95
C PHE A 228 9.58 8.92 0.10
N HIS A 229 10.63 9.70 -0.09
CA HIS A 229 11.61 9.95 0.97
C HIS A 229 11.08 11.01 1.95
N GLU A 230 11.61 11.05 3.18
CA GLU A 230 11.12 11.91 4.28
C GLU A 230 10.94 13.38 3.89
N GLU A 231 11.93 14.00 3.22
CA GLU A 231 11.84 15.39 2.74
C GLU A 231 10.64 15.61 1.79
N GLN A 232 10.35 14.65 0.90
CA GLN A 232 9.24 14.77 -0.04
C GLN A 232 7.89 14.59 0.67
N ILE A 233 7.83 13.74 1.69
CA ILE A 233 6.64 13.59 2.55
C ILE A 233 6.34 14.93 3.24
N GLU A 234 7.35 15.57 3.85
CA GLU A 234 7.19 16.86 4.51
C GLU A 234 6.68 17.96 3.57
N LYS A 235 7.27 18.08 2.38
CA LYS A 235 6.81 19.02 1.34
C LYS A 235 5.37 18.75 0.92
N THR A 236 5.02 17.49 0.70
CA THR A 236 3.68 17.08 0.27
C THR A 236 2.64 17.38 1.35
N VAL A 237 2.94 17.08 2.62
CA VAL A 237 2.06 17.38 3.76
C VAL A 237 1.87 18.89 3.94
N ALA A 238 2.94 19.68 3.80
CA ALA A 238 2.86 21.14 3.83
C ALA A 238 1.97 21.69 2.70
N ARG A 239 2.09 21.13 1.49
CA ARG A 239 1.23 21.45 0.34
C ARG A 239 -0.24 21.10 0.62
N PHE A 240 -0.53 19.93 1.18
CA PHE A 240 -1.89 19.55 1.56
C PHE A 240 -2.48 20.49 2.61
N ARG A 241 -1.68 20.92 3.60
CA ARG A 241 -2.10 21.93 4.57
C ARG A 241 -2.51 23.23 3.89
N ALA A 242 -1.72 23.70 2.93
CA ALA A 242 -2.03 24.91 2.17
C ALA A 242 -3.27 24.73 1.28
N ALA A 243 -3.47 23.52 0.73
CA ALA A 243 -4.58 23.17 -0.15
C ALA A 243 -5.93 22.98 0.58
N LEU A 244 -5.90 22.58 1.85
CA LEU A 244 -7.11 22.41 2.66
C LEU A 244 -7.71 23.76 3.05
N ARG A 245 -9.03 23.84 3.17
CA ARG A 245 -9.68 25.01 3.79
C ARG A 245 -9.49 24.98 5.31
N PRO A 246 -9.61 26.11 6.02
CA PRO A 246 -9.61 26.11 7.48
C PRO A 246 -10.64 25.11 8.03
N GLY A 247 -10.21 24.27 8.99
CA GLY A 247 -11.03 23.19 9.55
C GLY A 247 -11.24 21.98 8.64
N GLY A 248 -10.62 21.94 7.46
CA GLY A 248 -10.65 20.80 6.55
C GLY A 248 -9.86 19.59 7.07
N TRP A 249 -10.08 18.43 6.45
CA TRP A 249 -9.56 17.15 6.91
C TRP A 249 -8.61 16.49 5.91
N LEU A 250 -7.54 15.90 6.40
CA LEU A 250 -6.61 15.06 5.64
C LEU A 250 -6.70 13.62 6.16
N PHE A 251 -7.03 12.69 5.28
CA PHE A 251 -6.96 11.25 5.51
C PHE A 251 -5.70 10.70 4.87
N MET A 252 -4.91 10.00 5.65
CA MET A 252 -3.70 9.32 5.17
C MET A 252 -3.82 7.83 5.44
N GLY A 253 -3.04 7.02 4.74
CA GLY A 253 -2.77 5.66 5.17
C GLY A 253 -2.23 5.72 6.61
N PRO A 254 -2.58 4.76 7.47
CA PRO A 254 -2.34 4.85 8.91
C PRO A 254 -0.86 4.98 9.32
N THR A 255 0.06 4.87 8.36
CA THR A 255 1.47 4.48 8.56
C THR A 255 2.42 5.11 7.57
N GLU A 256 1.92 6.05 6.78
CA GLU A 256 2.70 6.75 5.77
C GLU A 256 3.48 7.93 6.33
N VAL A 257 3.06 8.45 7.49
CA VAL A 257 3.67 9.62 8.12
C VAL A 257 3.68 9.45 9.64
N ASP A 258 4.78 9.85 10.27
CA ASP A 258 4.80 10.08 11.72
C ASP A 258 3.91 11.30 12.04
N HIS A 259 2.65 11.01 12.36
CA HIS A 259 1.63 12.02 12.62
C HIS A 259 1.96 12.95 13.81
N HIS A 260 2.92 12.59 14.67
CA HIS A 260 3.39 13.48 15.74
C HIS A 260 4.25 14.63 15.23
N LYS A 261 4.83 14.50 14.02
CA LYS A 261 5.68 15.51 13.38
C LYS A 261 4.93 16.40 12.37
N VAL A 262 3.63 16.18 12.18
CA VAL A 262 2.85 16.89 11.15
C VAL A 262 2.37 18.25 11.67
N GLU A 263 3.16 19.29 11.41
CA GLU A 263 2.88 20.64 11.89
C GLU A 263 1.59 21.27 11.31
N GLY A 264 0.83 21.94 12.18
CA GLY A 264 -0.37 22.69 11.78
C GLY A 264 -1.61 21.84 11.54
N PHE A 265 -1.57 20.58 11.97
CA PHE A 265 -2.73 19.72 12.07
C PHE A 265 -2.98 19.32 13.52
N THR A 266 -4.25 19.06 13.84
CA THR A 266 -4.65 18.34 15.04
C THR A 266 -4.92 16.89 14.65
N CYS A 267 -4.22 15.97 15.28
CA CYS A 267 -4.39 14.54 15.05
C CYS A 267 -5.65 14.02 15.75
N HIS A 268 -6.55 13.37 15.00
CA HIS A 268 -7.69 12.64 15.52
C HIS A 268 -7.54 11.15 15.22
N ILE A 269 -7.36 10.36 16.28
CA ILE A 269 -7.25 8.91 16.20
C ILE A 269 -8.63 8.32 16.51
N PHE A 270 -9.15 7.56 15.56
CA PHE A 270 -10.38 6.78 15.69
C PHE A 270 -10.03 5.30 15.77
N ASP A 271 -11.00 4.47 16.14
CA ASP A 271 -10.85 3.02 16.19
C ASP A 271 -10.52 2.42 14.80
N GLY A 272 -9.21 2.34 14.51
CA GLY A 272 -8.65 1.81 13.26
C GLY A 272 -8.47 2.83 12.12
N ALA A 273 -8.56 4.14 12.38
CA ALA A 273 -8.32 5.17 11.36
C ALA A 273 -7.68 6.45 11.94
N LEU A 274 -6.89 7.12 11.12
CA LEU A 274 -6.25 8.40 11.42
C LEU A 274 -6.82 9.48 10.51
N ALA A 275 -7.26 10.60 11.10
CA ALA A 275 -7.62 11.79 10.33
C ALA A 275 -6.98 13.04 10.96
N LEU A 276 -6.35 13.85 10.13
CA LEU A 276 -5.70 15.09 10.54
C LEU A 276 -6.59 16.28 10.20
N LYS A 277 -6.96 17.09 11.20
CA LYS A 277 -7.75 18.30 10.98
C LYS A 277 -6.82 19.50 10.86
N ARG A 278 -6.92 20.28 9.78
CA ARG A 278 -6.14 21.51 9.63
C ARG A 278 -6.48 22.46 10.78
N SER A 279 -5.49 22.79 11.59
CA SER A 279 -5.65 23.72 12.70
C SER A 279 -5.99 25.11 12.17
N GLU A 280 -6.95 25.78 12.81
CA GLU A 280 -7.17 27.20 12.56
C GLU A 280 -5.92 27.98 13.01
N PRO A 281 -5.56 29.09 12.32
CA PRO A 281 -4.54 29.97 12.84
C PRO A 281 -4.99 30.38 14.25
N ARG A 282 -4.20 30.05 15.28
CA ARG A 282 -4.37 30.69 16.59
C ARG A 282 -4.32 32.20 16.32
N GLN A 283 -5.45 32.90 16.42
CA GLN A 283 -5.39 34.32 16.76
C GLN A 283 -4.51 34.36 18.00
N LYS A 284 -3.40 35.10 17.95
CA LYS A 284 -2.58 35.34 19.14
C LYS A 284 -3.54 35.90 20.18
N ALA A 285 -3.99 35.07 21.11
CA ALA A 285 -4.61 35.56 22.31
C ALA A 285 -3.55 36.47 22.92
N THR A 286 -3.83 37.77 22.95
CA THR A 286 -3.10 38.71 23.80
C THR A 286 -3.10 38.08 25.17
N ARG A 287 -1.94 37.57 25.57
CA ARG A 287 -1.73 36.96 26.86
C ARG A 287 -1.95 38.11 27.85
N ALA A 288 -3.14 38.20 28.42
CA ALA A 288 -3.33 38.99 29.63
C ALA A 288 -2.38 38.36 30.64
N GLU A 289 -1.31 39.08 30.96
CA GLU A 289 -0.34 38.65 31.96
C GLU A 289 -1.10 38.41 33.27
N PHE A 290 -1.21 37.14 33.64
CA PHE A 290 -1.63 36.78 34.98
C PHE A 290 -0.51 37.20 35.93
N ARG A 291 -0.67 38.38 36.55
CA ARG A 291 0.23 38.88 37.59
C ARG A 291 -0.08 38.11 38.87
N VAL A 292 0.83 37.25 39.31
CA VAL A 292 0.74 36.60 40.62
C VAL A 292 0.93 37.68 41.70
N PRO A 293 0.04 37.82 42.69
CA PRO A 293 0.23 38.73 43.82
C PRO A 293 1.49 38.36 44.61
N ALA A 294 2.26 39.37 45.02
CA ALA A 294 3.61 39.22 45.59
C ALA A 294 3.68 38.65 47.03
N ASP A 295 2.61 38.11 47.59
CA ASP A 295 2.53 37.71 49.00
C ASP A 295 2.16 36.24 49.21
N ALA A 296 3.00 35.32 48.72
CA ALA A 296 2.94 33.90 49.09
C ALA A 296 4.24 33.48 49.81
N PRO A 297 4.18 32.89 51.03
CA PRO A 297 5.36 32.60 51.83
C PRO A 297 6.09 31.34 51.35
N ALA A 298 7.43 31.36 51.46
CA ALA A 298 8.33 30.30 51.00
C ALA A 298 8.30 29.04 51.89
N PRO A 299 8.37 27.83 51.32
CA PRO A 299 8.53 26.59 52.09
C PRO A 299 10.00 26.35 52.49
N GLN A 300 10.19 25.80 53.70
CA GLN A 300 11.49 25.55 54.36
C GLN A 300 12.12 24.18 54.01
N PRO A 301 13.44 24.00 54.26
CA PRO A 301 14.18 22.78 53.86
C PRO A 301 14.48 21.79 55.01
N GLY A 302 14.49 20.49 54.68
CA GLY A 302 15.07 19.37 55.45
C GLY A 302 14.49 18.02 54.95
N ALA A 303 15.16 16.88 54.84
CA ALA A 303 16.52 16.44 55.14
C ALA A 303 16.85 15.17 54.31
N HIS A 304 18.13 14.92 54.00
CA HIS A 304 18.71 13.63 53.56
C HIS A 304 19.08 12.77 54.82
N PRO A 305 19.53 11.48 54.78
CA PRO A 305 20.27 10.78 53.71
C PRO A 305 20.10 9.23 53.58
N GLY A 306 20.78 8.63 52.60
CA GLY A 306 21.07 7.19 52.55
C GLY A 306 21.92 6.77 51.33
N ARG A 307 23.24 6.66 51.53
CA ARG A 307 24.27 6.27 50.55
C ARG A 307 24.64 4.80 50.73
N VAL A 308 24.80 4.03 49.64
CA VAL A 308 25.67 2.84 49.63
C VAL A 308 26.48 2.77 48.35
N VAL A 309 27.73 2.37 48.52
CA VAL A 309 28.91 2.44 47.64
C VAL A 309 29.03 1.20 46.75
N GLY A 310 29.38 1.44 45.48
CA GLY A 310 30.43 0.82 44.66
C GLY A 310 30.66 -0.70 44.65
N ARG A 311 30.73 -1.27 43.44
CA ARG A 311 31.80 -2.20 43.08
C ARG A 311 32.01 -2.33 41.57
N THR A 312 33.20 -1.97 41.12
CA THR A 312 33.80 -2.30 39.83
C THR A 312 34.28 -3.75 39.83
N VAL A 313 34.07 -4.48 38.73
CA VAL A 313 34.85 -5.69 38.38
C VAL A 313 35.13 -5.65 36.88
N THR A 314 36.40 -5.84 36.55
CA THR A 314 37.04 -5.90 35.23
C THR A 314 37.10 -7.33 34.67
N SER A 315 37.45 -7.45 33.38
CA SER A 315 37.93 -8.66 32.67
C SER A 315 36.83 -9.64 32.20
N ALA A 316 36.88 -10.38 31.08
CA ALA A 316 38.00 -10.82 30.24
C ALA A 316 37.49 -11.21 28.83
N ALA A 317 38.44 -11.31 27.89
CA ALA A 317 38.26 -11.79 26.52
C ALA A 317 37.90 -13.29 26.40
N GLY A 318 37.32 -13.66 25.25
CA GLY A 318 37.64 -14.93 24.60
C GLY A 318 36.48 -15.76 24.01
N LYS A 319 36.67 -16.09 22.72
CA LYS A 319 36.33 -17.35 22.01
C LYS A 319 35.03 -17.42 21.19
N GLN A 320 35.21 -17.31 19.87
CA GLN A 320 34.53 -18.13 18.85
C GLN A 320 34.75 -19.63 19.12
N PRO A 321 33.81 -20.50 18.71
CA PRO A 321 34.06 -21.38 17.54
C PRO A 321 32.74 -21.84 16.81
N PRO A 322 32.77 -22.77 15.84
CA PRO A 322 33.51 -22.75 14.57
C PRO A 322 32.60 -23.05 13.35
N ALA A 323 33.17 -22.87 12.15
CA ALA A 323 32.66 -23.37 10.88
C ALA A 323 32.71 -24.90 10.80
N ASN A 324 31.78 -25.51 10.04
CA ASN A 324 31.95 -26.89 9.57
C ASN A 324 31.62 -27.04 8.08
N LYS A 325 32.37 -27.96 7.46
CA LYS A 325 32.61 -28.11 6.03
C LYS A 325 31.63 -29.05 5.33
N THR A 326 31.57 -28.82 4.01
CA THR A 326 31.11 -29.63 2.86
C THR A 326 30.96 -31.15 3.00
N ALA A 327 29.93 -31.68 2.33
CA ALA A 327 29.92 -32.98 1.66
C ALA A 327 29.02 -32.90 0.41
N GLY A 328 29.48 -33.46 -0.72
CA GLY A 328 28.84 -33.32 -2.03
C GLY A 328 28.28 -34.62 -2.62
N GLY A 329 27.65 -34.45 -3.80
CA GLY A 329 27.36 -35.45 -4.83
C GLY A 329 25.87 -35.80 -5.02
N PRO A 330 25.39 -36.22 -6.22
CA PRO A 330 25.98 -36.18 -7.56
C PRO A 330 25.13 -35.44 -8.62
N GLU A 331 25.80 -35.03 -9.69
CA GLU A 331 25.24 -34.46 -10.93
C GLU A 331 24.41 -35.48 -11.72
N LEU A 332 23.29 -35.02 -12.30
CA LEU A 332 22.56 -35.71 -13.36
C LEU A 332 22.60 -34.83 -14.61
N HIS A 333 23.28 -35.33 -15.64
CA HIS A 333 23.30 -34.77 -16.99
C HIS A 333 21.90 -34.77 -17.61
N ALA A 334 21.51 -33.66 -18.23
CA ALA A 334 20.48 -33.61 -19.27
C ALA A 334 21.05 -32.92 -20.52
N ALA A 335 20.92 -33.59 -21.66
CA ALA A 335 21.31 -33.12 -22.99
C ALA A 335 20.29 -32.10 -23.55
N PRO A 336 20.62 -31.32 -24.60
CA PRO A 336 20.07 -29.99 -24.84
C PRO A 336 18.68 -30.01 -25.49
N ALA A 337 17.78 -29.19 -24.97
CA ALA A 337 16.51 -28.86 -25.63
C ALA A 337 16.73 -27.73 -26.66
N SER A 338 16.08 -27.89 -27.80
CA SER A 338 16.09 -27.06 -29.00
C SER A 338 15.87 -25.56 -28.76
N ALA A 339 16.64 -24.74 -29.47
CA ALA A 339 16.43 -23.30 -29.63
C ALA A 339 15.10 -23.01 -30.36
N ASP A 340 14.48 -21.87 -30.01
CA ASP A 340 13.30 -21.21 -30.64
C ASP A 340 11.92 -21.33 -29.98
N ALA A 341 11.84 -21.60 -28.68
CA ALA A 341 10.65 -21.24 -27.88
C ALA A 341 10.99 -20.02 -26.97
N PRO A 342 10.13 -18.98 -26.90
CA PRO A 342 10.35 -17.88 -25.97
C PRO A 342 10.47 -18.43 -24.54
N GLN A 343 11.58 -18.12 -23.87
CA GLN A 343 11.95 -18.74 -22.60
C GLN A 343 11.04 -18.25 -21.46
N GLY A 344 10.84 -19.11 -20.44
CA GLY A 344 9.96 -18.87 -19.28
C GLY A 344 10.00 -17.46 -18.65
N PRO A 345 11.18 -16.83 -18.44
CA PRO A 345 11.25 -15.52 -17.79
C PRO A 345 10.52 -14.38 -18.54
N ASP A 346 10.51 -14.41 -19.87
CA ASP A 346 9.85 -13.39 -20.71
C ASP A 346 8.32 -13.51 -20.62
N LEU A 347 7.82 -14.74 -20.62
CA LEU A 347 6.39 -15.03 -20.47
C LEU A 347 5.88 -14.68 -19.07
N LEU A 348 6.66 -14.94 -18.00
CA LEU A 348 6.23 -14.59 -16.65
C LEU A 348 6.04 -13.09 -16.51
N GLN A 349 6.98 -12.31 -17.05
CA GLN A 349 6.96 -10.86 -16.98
C GLN A 349 5.84 -10.25 -17.82
N GLN A 350 5.61 -10.79 -19.03
CA GLN A 350 4.46 -10.42 -19.84
C GLN A 350 3.14 -10.69 -19.10
N ALA A 351 3.02 -11.85 -18.45
CA ALA A 351 1.86 -12.18 -17.64
C ALA A 351 1.72 -11.25 -16.43
N LEU A 352 2.81 -10.88 -15.74
CA LEU A 352 2.79 -9.93 -14.63
C LEU A 352 2.34 -8.53 -15.09
N SER A 353 2.82 -8.05 -16.22
CA SER A 353 2.38 -6.77 -16.80
C SER A 353 0.89 -6.79 -17.16
N LEU A 354 0.39 -7.88 -17.74
CA LEU A 354 -1.04 -8.06 -17.99
C LEU A 354 -1.85 -8.16 -16.68
N PHE A 355 -1.29 -8.80 -15.66
CA PHE A 355 -1.90 -8.88 -14.33
C PHE A 355 -2.02 -7.50 -13.68
N ASP A 356 -0.96 -6.69 -13.75
CA ASP A 356 -0.91 -5.33 -13.20
C ASP A 356 -1.87 -4.38 -13.94
N THR A 357 -2.09 -4.59 -15.24
CA THR A 357 -3.12 -3.86 -16.01
C THR A 357 -4.54 -4.40 -15.80
N GLY A 358 -4.72 -5.40 -14.95
CA GLY A 358 -6.01 -6.02 -14.66
C GLY A 358 -6.59 -6.86 -15.81
N ALA A 359 -5.79 -7.15 -16.83
CA ALA A 359 -6.16 -8.01 -17.96
C ALA A 359 -6.02 -9.49 -17.56
N TYR A 360 -6.73 -9.90 -16.50
CA TYR A 360 -6.49 -11.18 -15.83
C TYR A 360 -6.71 -12.40 -16.72
N GLU A 361 -7.66 -12.38 -17.67
CA GLU A 361 -7.80 -13.47 -18.67
C GLU A 361 -6.51 -13.65 -19.47
N LYS A 362 -6.01 -12.57 -20.08
CA LYS A 362 -4.80 -12.62 -20.90
C LYS A 362 -3.57 -12.93 -20.07
N ALA A 363 -3.49 -12.37 -18.86
CA ALA A 363 -2.43 -12.67 -17.91
C ALA A 363 -2.39 -14.16 -17.56
N ALA A 364 -3.55 -14.78 -17.31
CA ALA A 364 -3.66 -16.20 -17.05
C ALA A 364 -3.22 -17.03 -18.26
N GLU A 365 -3.67 -16.69 -19.47
CA GLU A 365 -3.27 -17.37 -20.72
C GLU A 365 -1.74 -17.36 -20.91
N VAL A 366 -1.13 -16.18 -20.78
CA VAL A 366 0.33 -16.02 -20.92
C VAL A 366 1.08 -16.74 -19.80
N ALA A 367 0.61 -16.65 -18.55
CA ALA A 367 1.21 -17.37 -17.43
C ALA A 367 1.16 -18.89 -17.67
N LEU A 368 0.03 -19.42 -18.13
CA LEU A 368 -0.16 -20.84 -18.42
C LEU A 368 0.72 -21.36 -19.57
N ALA A 369 1.17 -20.50 -20.49
CA ALA A 369 2.15 -20.88 -21.50
C ALA A 369 3.50 -21.30 -20.88
N GLY A 370 3.83 -20.80 -19.69
CA GLY A 370 5.01 -21.20 -18.91
C GLY A 370 4.72 -22.19 -17.77
N ALA A 371 3.61 -22.93 -17.83
CA ALA A 371 3.13 -23.83 -16.76
C ALA A 371 4.09 -24.95 -16.29
N GLN A 372 5.26 -25.08 -16.91
CA GLN A 372 6.36 -25.94 -16.44
C GLN A 372 7.02 -25.41 -15.16
N HIS A 373 6.86 -24.12 -14.85
CA HIS A 373 7.48 -23.46 -13.70
C HIS A 373 6.43 -23.11 -12.64
N ALA A 374 6.78 -23.23 -11.36
CA ALA A 374 5.84 -23.03 -10.26
C ALA A 374 5.31 -21.58 -10.19
N GLU A 375 6.19 -20.60 -10.34
CA GLU A 375 5.88 -19.17 -10.32
C GLU A 375 4.83 -18.75 -11.37
N HIS A 376 4.86 -19.35 -12.56
CA HIS A 376 3.85 -19.16 -13.59
C HIS A 376 2.48 -19.71 -13.18
N LEU A 377 2.44 -20.91 -12.60
CA LEU A 377 1.21 -21.51 -12.10
C LEU A 377 0.64 -20.73 -10.90
N ALA A 378 1.50 -20.22 -10.03
CA ALA A 378 1.10 -19.35 -8.92
C ALA A 378 0.49 -18.03 -9.42
N LEU A 379 1.08 -17.42 -10.44
CA LEU A 379 0.52 -16.22 -11.06
C LEU A 379 -0.81 -16.49 -11.77
N ALA A 380 -0.91 -17.58 -12.53
CA ALA A 380 -2.16 -18.00 -13.16
C ALA A 380 -3.25 -18.25 -12.10
N ALA A 381 -2.91 -18.90 -10.98
CA ALA A 381 -3.82 -19.08 -9.85
C ALA A 381 -4.34 -17.74 -9.29
N ARG A 382 -3.46 -16.75 -9.12
CA ARG A 382 -3.86 -15.38 -8.73
C ARG A 382 -4.80 -14.73 -9.75
N CYS A 383 -4.52 -14.87 -11.05
CA CYS A 383 -5.38 -14.37 -12.12
C CYS A 383 -6.79 -14.97 -12.04
N HIS A 384 -6.88 -16.30 -11.95
CA HIS A 384 -8.15 -17.00 -11.83
C HIS A 384 -8.91 -16.63 -10.54
N ALA A 385 -8.20 -16.43 -9.43
CA ALA A 385 -8.81 -15.94 -8.20
C ALA A 385 -9.41 -14.53 -8.36
N ASN A 386 -8.71 -13.61 -9.06
CA ASN A 386 -9.22 -12.26 -9.35
C ASN A 386 -10.47 -12.28 -10.24
N LEU A 387 -10.57 -13.28 -11.12
CA LEU A 387 -11.73 -13.54 -11.98
C LEU A 387 -12.87 -14.27 -11.25
N GLY A 388 -12.66 -14.68 -9.99
CA GLY A 388 -13.63 -15.46 -9.21
C GLY A 388 -13.74 -16.93 -9.63
N ARG A 389 -12.80 -17.44 -10.43
CA ARG A 389 -12.67 -18.83 -10.87
C ARG A 389 -11.86 -19.63 -9.84
N TYR A 390 -12.45 -19.83 -8.65
CA TYR A 390 -11.70 -20.32 -7.49
C TYR A 390 -11.32 -21.80 -7.57
N ASP A 391 -12.10 -22.63 -8.26
CA ASP A 391 -11.77 -24.05 -8.44
C ASP A 391 -10.52 -24.21 -9.31
N GLU A 392 -10.46 -23.49 -10.43
CA GLU A 392 -9.29 -23.44 -11.30
C GLU A 392 -8.09 -22.80 -10.59
N ALA A 393 -8.31 -21.72 -9.82
CA ALA A 393 -7.26 -21.09 -9.03
C ALA A 393 -6.66 -22.08 -8.01
N ARG A 394 -7.50 -22.86 -7.33
CA ARG A 394 -7.06 -23.89 -6.38
C ARG A 394 -6.24 -24.96 -7.07
N GLU A 395 -6.72 -25.50 -8.19
CA GLU A 395 -6.01 -26.55 -8.94
C GLU A 395 -4.62 -26.07 -9.40
N LEU A 396 -4.54 -24.87 -9.96
CA LEU A 396 -3.29 -24.27 -10.41
C LEU A 396 -2.32 -24.02 -9.25
N CYS A 397 -2.82 -23.55 -8.12
CA CYS A 397 -2.02 -23.33 -6.92
C CYS A 397 -1.47 -24.67 -6.35
N GLU A 398 -2.31 -25.71 -6.30
CA GLU A 398 -1.87 -27.05 -5.87
C GLU A 398 -0.86 -27.67 -6.85
N ARG A 399 -0.96 -27.39 -8.15
CA ARG A 399 0.05 -27.77 -9.15
C ARG A 399 1.37 -27.02 -8.92
N SER A 400 1.32 -25.72 -8.64
CA SER A 400 2.50 -24.92 -8.28
C SER A 400 3.25 -25.55 -7.11
N ILE A 401 2.53 -25.90 -6.03
CA ILE A 401 3.11 -26.56 -4.85
C ILE A 401 3.74 -27.92 -5.20
N ARG A 402 3.18 -28.67 -6.16
CA ARG A 402 3.79 -29.94 -6.60
C ARG A 402 5.13 -29.74 -7.31
N LEU A 403 5.27 -28.65 -8.07
CA LEU A 403 6.53 -28.31 -8.73
C LEU A 403 7.57 -27.79 -7.73
N GLU A 404 7.16 -26.93 -6.81
CA GLU A 404 8.04 -26.37 -5.76
C GLU A 404 7.48 -26.60 -4.36
N ARG A 405 7.77 -27.78 -3.81
CA ARG A 405 7.25 -28.25 -2.52
C ARG A 405 7.74 -27.45 -1.31
N LEU A 406 8.82 -26.68 -1.47
CA LEU A 406 9.46 -25.94 -0.38
C LEU A 406 9.14 -24.44 -0.40
N ASN A 407 8.14 -24.01 -1.18
CA ASN A 407 7.77 -22.60 -1.30
C ASN A 407 6.60 -22.24 -0.34
N PRO A 408 6.85 -21.51 0.76
CA PRO A 408 5.81 -21.15 1.72
C PRO A 408 4.75 -20.19 1.15
N HIS A 409 5.09 -19.36 0.16
CA HIS A 409 4.17 -18.40 -0.45
C HIS A 409 3.03 -19.08 -1.21
N SER A 410 3.32 -20.21 -1.88
CA SER A 410 2.28 -20.99 -2.58
C SER A 410 1.26 -21.58 -1.60
N HIS A 411 1.70 -22.01 -0.42
CA HIS A 411 0.80 -22.47 0.64
C HIS A 411 -0.02 -21.32 1.24
N TYR A 412 0.57 -20.14 1.41
CA TYR A 412 -0.16 -18.94 1.83
C TYR A 412 -1.24 -18.54 0.80
N LEU A 413 -0.89 -18.49 -0.50
CA LEU A 413 -1.83 -18.23 -1.57
C LEU A 413 -3.00 -19.24 -1.59
N LEU A 414 -2.71 -20.54 -1.44
CA LEU A 414 -3.73 -21.58 -1.36
C LEU A 414 -4.68 -21.35 -0.18
N SER A 415 -4.18 -20.87 0.96
CA SER A 415 -5.03 -20.56 2.12
C SER A 415 -6.02 -19.44 1.82
N MET A 416 -5.58 -18.38 1.13
CA MET A 416 -6.43 -17.27 0.73
C MET A 416 -7.53 -17.72 -0.23
N ILE A 417 -7.20 -18.57 -1.21
CA ILE A 417 -8.17 -19.14 -2.16
C ILE A 417 -9.21 -20.02 -1.43
N ARG A 418 -8.76 -20.85 -0.47
CA ARG A 418 -9.63 -21.71 0.32
C ARG A 418 -10.57 -20.92 1.23
N GLU A 419 -10.08 -19.83 1.83
CA GLU A 419 -10.94 -18.93 2.62
C GLU A 419 -12.07 -18.32 1.77
N GLN A 420 -11.78 -17.91 0.54
CA GLN A 420 -12.80 -17.35 -0.38
C GLN A 420 -13.86 -18.37 -0.82
N THR A 421 -13.53 -19.66 -0.81
CA THR A 421 -14.46 -20.75 -1.13
C THR A 421 -15.17 -21.33 0.09
N GLY A 422 -14.86 -20.83 1.30
CA GLY A 422 -15.42 -21.32 2.56
C GLY A 422 -14.76 -22.59 3.10
N ASP A 423 -13.70 -23.10 2.46
CA ASP A 423 -12.88 -24.21 2.97
C ASP A 423 -11.93 -23.72 4.07
N GLU A 424 -12.54 -23.43 5.21
CA GLU A 424 -11.85 -22.88 6.37
C GLU A 424 -10.81 -23.86 6.94
N GLU A 425 -11.15 -25.14 7.12
CA GLU A 425 -10.20 -26.15 7.64
C GLU A 425 -9.00 -26.34 6.71
N GLY A 426 -9.24 -26.39 5.40
CA GLY A 426 -8.20 -26.45 4.40
C GLY A 426 -7.30 -25.21 4.40
N ALA A 427 -7.84 -24.02 4.67
CA ALA A 427 -7.05 -22.79 4.79
C ALA A 427 -6.09 -22.84 6.00
N VAL A 428 -6.56 -23.29 7.18
CA VAL A 428 -5.70 -23.49 8.36
C VAL A 428 -4.58 -24.49 8.05
N THR A 429 -4.91 -25.59 7.38
CA THR A 429 -3.94 -26.62 7.03
C THR A 429 -2.85 -26.06 6.11
N SER A 430 -3.23 -25.29 5.09
CA SER A 430 -2.28 -24.64 4.18
C SER A 430 -1.38 -23.64 4.92
N LEU A 431 -1.93 -22.83 5.83
CA LEU A 431 -1.14 -21.88 6.63
C LEU A 431 -0.16 -22.60 7.57
N LYS A 432 -0.57 -23.70 8.20
CA LYS A 432 0.32 -24.54 9.02
C LYS A 432 1.45 -25.15 8.19
N HIS A 433 1.19 -25.56 6.95
CA HIS A 433 2.24 -25.99 6.03
C HIS A 433 3.21 -24.85 5.66
N ALA A 434 2.71 -23.65 5.40
CA ALA A 434 3.59 -22.49 5.17
C ALA A 434 4.53 -22.26 6.38
N LEU A 435 3.99 -22.34 7.61
CA LEU A 435 4.78 -22.21 8.85
C LEU A 435 5.74 -23.37 9.10
N TYR A 436 5.41 -24.57 8.64
CA TYR A 436 6.31 -25.72 8.73
C TYR A 436 7.54 -25.53 7.83
N LEU A 437 7.32 -24.97 6.63
CA LEU A 437 8.39 -24.69 5.66
C LEU A 437 9.23 -23.47 6.09
N ASP A 438 8.58 -22.43 6.58
CA ASP A 438 9.23 -21.22 7.10
C ASP A 438 8.56 -20.80 8.43
N HIS A 439 9.26 -21.07 9.53
CA HIS A 439 8.76 -20.80 10.88
C HIS A 439 8.68 -19.29 11.20
N ASP A 440 9.33 -18.44 10.40
CA ASP A 440 9.32 -16.99 10.52
C ASP A 440 8.37 -16.34 9.49
N TYR A 441 7.54 -17.12 8.78
CA TYR A 441 6.59 -16.63 7.79
C TYR A 441 5.43 -15.85 8.42
N LEU A 442 5.69 -14.56 8.63
CA LEU A 442 4.86 -13.61 9.37
C LEU A 442 3.40 -13.58 8.92
N LEU A 443 3.15 -13.59 7.60
CA LEU A 443 1.80 -13.50 7.05
C LEU A 443 0.95 -14.73 7.37
N ALA A 444 1.57 -15.91 7.53
CA ALA A 444 0.83 -17.09 7.92
C ALA A 444 0.34 -17.01 9.36
N TYR A 445 1.15 -16.51 10.30
CA TYR A 445 0.70 -16.28 11.67
C TYR A 445 -0.41 -15.23 11.76
N PHE A 446 -0.30 -14.14 11.00
CA PHE A 446 -1.33 -13.10 10.98
C PHE A 446 -2.65 -13.63 10.40
N ALA A 447 -2.60 -14.38 9.29
CA ALA A 447 -3.79 -14.98 8.69
C ALA A 447 -4.42 -16.05 9.59
N LEU A 448 -3.62 -16.93 10.24
CA LEU A 448 -4.13 -17.89 11.22
C LEU A 448 -4.84 -17.19 12.38
N GLY A 449 -4.25 -16.12 12.92
CA GLY A 449 -4.88 -15.35 13.99
C GLY A 449 -6.26 -14.81 13.60
N ASN A 450 -6.39 -14.28 12.38
CA ASN A 450 -7.67 -13.80 11.87
C ASN A 450 -8.69 -14.92 11.66
N LEU A 451 -8.24 -16.06 11.13
CA LEU A 451 -9.09 -17.21 10.83
C LEU A 451 -9.61 -17.87 12.12
N PHE A 452 -8.75 -18.11 13.10
CA PHE A 452 -9.15 -18.62 14.41
C PHE A 452 -10.10 -17.67 15.13
N ARG A 453 -9.84 -16.35 15.07
CA ARG A 453 -10.74 -15.34 15.64
C ARG A 453 -12.12 -15.39 14.99
N LYS A 454 -12.21 -15.54 13.66
CA LYS A 454 -13.48 -15.65 12.92
C LYS A 454 -14.30 -16.86 13.39
N ARG A 455 -13.64 -17.95 13.79
CA ARG A 455 -14.26 -19.17 14.34
C ARG A 455 -14.60 -19.10 15.83
N GLY A 456 -14.18 -18.05 16.52
CA GLY A 456 -14.30 -17.94 17.98
C GLY A 456 -13.25 -18.74 18.76
N GLU A 457 -12.23 -19.28 18.09
CA GLU A 457 -11.09 -19.99 18.69
C GLU A 457 -10.11 -18.97 19.29
N ARG A 458 -10.48 -18.39 20.44
CA ARG A 458 -9.80 -17.23 21.02
C ARG A 458 -8.35 -17.53 21.42
N GLN A 459 -8.09 -18.71 21.97
CA GLN A 459 -6.76 -19.08 22.47
C GLN A 459 -5.76 -19.26 21.33
N GLU A 460 -6.16 -19.96 20.27
CA GLU A 460 -5.37 -20.21 19.07
C GLU A 460 -5.12 -18.91 18.29
N ALA A 461 -6.12 -18.02 18.25
CA ALA A 461 -5.98 -16.70 17.68
C ALA A 461 -4.94 -15.86 18.44
N GLU A 462 -5.04 -15.79 19.77
CA GLU A 462 -4.09 -15.08 20.63
C GLU A 462 -2.66 -15.65 20.49
N GLN A 463 -2.51 -16.98 20.43
CA GLN A 463 -1.21 -17.62 20.21
C GLN A 463 -0.59 -17.22 18.85
N SER A 464 -1.39 -17.27 17.79
CA SER A 464 -0.94 -16.95 16.44
C SER A 464 -0.54 -15.48 16.31
N PHE A 465 -1.37 -14.58 16.86
CA PHE A 465 -1.05 -13.15 16.95
C PHE A 465 0.18 -12.86 17.80
N GLY A 466 0.36 -13.58 18.92
CA GLY A 466 1.54 -13.49 19.77
C GLY A 466 2.82 -13.89 19.03
N ASN A 467 2.77 -14.93 18.19
CA ASN A 467 3.89 -15.34 17.33
C ASN A 467 4.24 -14.26 16.31
N ALA A 468 3.24 -13.73 15.59
CA ALA A 468 3.44 -12.63 14.66
C ALA A 468 4.07 -11.40 15.34
N LEU A 469 3.58 -11.01 16.53
CA LEU A 469 4.15 -9.90 17.31
C LEU A 469 5.61 -10.13 17.70
N ARG A 470 6.00 -11.36 18.08
CA ARG A 470 7.40 -11.68 18.42
C ARG A 470 8.34 -11.54 17.23
N LEU A 471 7.89 -11.93 16.04
CA LEU A 471 8.67 -11.75 14.81
C LEU A 471 8.81 -10.27 14.47
N LEU A 472 7.70 -9.54 14.52
CA LEU A 472 7.67 -8.12 14.20
C LEU A 472 8.51 -7.26 15.15
N GLN A 473 8.61 -7.62 16.42
CA GLN A 473 9.44 -6.91 17.40
C GLN A 473 10.94 -6.98 17.11
N ARG A 474 11.38 -7.90 16.24
CA ARG A 474 12.78 -8.02 15.82
C ARG A 474 13.12 -7.15 14.61
N LEU A 475 12.11 -6.62 13.92
CA LEU A 475 12.24 -5.79 12.73
C LEU A 475 12.25 -4.30 13.09
N ASP A 476 12.83 -3.47 12.24
CA ASP A 476 12.69 -2.01 12.40
C ASP A 476 11.19 -1.64 12.24
N PRO A 477 10.60 -0.80 13.11
CA PRO A 477 9.18 -0.43 12.99
C PRO A 477 8.79 0.18 11.62
N ASN A 478 9.74 0.73 10.88
CA ASN A 478 9.56 1.29 9.53
C ASN A 478 9.99 0.34 8.40
N GLU A 479 10.41 -0.88 8.75
CA GLU A 479 10.72 -1.95 7.81
C GLU A 479 9.45 -2.45 7.13
N ALA A 480 9.42 -2.42 5.80
CA ALA A 480 8.30 -2.94 5.03
C ALA A 480 8.30 -4.48 5.07
N ILE A 481 7.15 -5.07 5.34
CA ILE A 481 6.94 -6.50 5.32
C ILE A 481 6.79 -6.95 3.86
N PRO A 482 7.57 -7.93 3.38
CA PRO A 482 7.39 -8.50 2.04
C PRO A 482 5.94 -8.95 1.81
N ASP A 483 5.46 -8.85 0.57
CA ASP A 483 4.12 -9.27 0.13
C ASP A 483 2.92 -8.59 0.81
N THR A 484 3.13 -7.44 1.47
CA THR A 484 2.05 -6.69 2.15
C THR A 484 1.75 -5.31 1.55
N GLU A 485 2.11 -5.09 0.29
CA GLU A 485 1.90 -3.80 -0.39
C GLU A 485 2.44 -2.59 0.43
N GLY A 486 3.60 -2.76 1.08
CA GLY A 486 4.25 -1.70 1.84
C GLY A 486 3.80 -1.56 3.30
N MET A 487 3.12 -2.56 3.88
CA MET A 487 2.84 -2.57 5.32
C MET A 487 4.13 -2.67 6.13
N THR A 488 4.39 -1.77 7.07
CA THR A 488 5.57 -1.84 7.94
C THR A 488 5.38 -2.71 9.17
N ALA A 489 6.49 -3.15 9.78
CA ALA A 489 6.46 -3.96 10.99
C ALA A 489 5.71 -3.27 12.14
N GLY A 490 5.94 -1.96 12.33
CA GLY A 490 5.24 -1.15 13.32
C GLY A 490 3.72 -1.12 13.10
N MET A 491 3.26 -1.11 11.85
CA MET A 491 1.83 -1.15 11.53
C MET A 491 1.20 -2.47 11.94
N LEU A 492 1.84 -3.58 11.56
CA LEU A 492 1.29 -4.89 11.80
C LEU A 492 1.26 -5.19 13.30
N ILE A 493 2.24 -4.68 14.06
CA ILE A 493 2.21 -4.68 15.53
C ILE A 493 0.98 -3.94 16.05
N HIS A 494 0.69 -2.75 15.51
CA HIS A 494 -0.45 -1.96 15.95
C HIS A 494 -1.79 -2.63 15.62
N LEU A 495 -1.94 -3.17 14.41
CA LEU A 495 -3.13 -3.92 13.98
C LEU A 495 -3.39 -5.11 14.89
N ILE A 496 -2.37 -5.95 15.12
CA ILE A 496 -2.50 -7.13 15.97
C ILE A 496 -2.88 -6.73 17.40
N LYS A 497 -2.22 -5.71 17.98
CA LYS A 497 -2.55 -5.22 19.32
C LYS A 497 -3.97 -4.63 19.41
N GLY A 498 -4.46 -4.00 18.35
CA GLY A 498 -5.84 -3.49 18.29
C GLY A 498 -6.87 -4.61 18.26
N ILE A 499 -6.54 -5.73 17.61
CA ILE A 499 -7.37 -6.93 17.55
C ILE A 499 -7.45 -7.63 18.90
N SER A 500 -6.31 -7.79 19.61
CA SER A 500 -6.23 -8.53 20.88
C SER A 500 -6.82 -7.78 22.10
N ARG A 501 -7.20 -6.50 21.95
CA ARG A 501 -7.81 -5.69 23.03
C ARG A 501 -9.35 -5.83 23.12
N ARG A 502 -9.95 -6.63 22.25
CA ARG A 502 -11.37 -7.02 22.27
C ARG A 502 -11.46 -8.49 22.63
#